data_AF-A0A2P4X478-F1
#
_entry.id   AF-A0A2P4X478-F1
#
_cell.length_a   1.000
_cell.length_b   1.000
_cell.length_c   1.000
_cell.angle_alpha   90.00
_cell.angle_beta   90.00
_cell.angle_gamma   90.00
#
_symmetry.space_group_name_H-M   'P 1'
#
loop_
_entity.id
_entity.type
_entity.pdbx_description
1 polymer ?
#
loop_
_entity_poly.entity_id
_entity_poly.type
_entity_poly.pdbx_seq_one_letter_code
_entity_poly.pdbx_strand_id
1 'polypeptide(L)'
;MVRVFLAIGGSLVVAAQVAVTMATTISFVNDCAYDINLYDNSASEIIAVGDSTSRDLADGFSGMFRNGTSAEATLAQFAISGGKVWYAVSTVPPGAGSCTSYADCVATSGKTGYNVAMSITPNIGSTAVNAECTTVTCESADCEGAYLYPTDTTKLHNCPDTVAIEVDFCPNGSSSPTTSTTTILNTEAPVGTEAPAATATKAPISTTETPSATTGAPVATTATPAITTVTPAATEDSTGGVTTSASSTSTSTSTTTSSSTSSTSTSTTTQNGSTGDFSSATISSSFEYRGTNAGSATGTYGKVTEMTSCSTEDVSVTDPIGPLSEEVSMVFRGPMNIYNIAVFSGSSGSDWTKVSSYDANAGTQDNMVFMNNLNIDYTGANSSPQGYSTADGTATATESTIFGGSLADASDTSVIGGGPCVSTGCEVNIVTATNCANEDGCIGYYDDMGFHGWDGGMKMFVTKVQMPAGSTANLPAIWMLNAQVIRANQYGCNCRGYGAVGGCGELDVAEVIETNTDKDKVSTHYYFYDGSVSPGGDNYAARPTDSTVTYVVIYDNSGEGVVKIIEIGGDDFDFSVNSVSANTVSTWLSASVENLLN
;
A
#
# COMPACT_ATOMS: atom_id res chain seq x y z
N MET A 1 25.83 62.52 -28.35
CA MET A 1 26.83 62.52 -27.25
C MET A 1 26.19 61.91 -26.03
N VAL A 2 26.88 60.92 -25.48
CA VAL A 2 26.50 60.02 -24.40
C VAL A 2 26.27 60.78 -23.08
N ARG A 3 25.22 60.43 -22.34
CA ARG A 3 25.19 60.54 -20.87
C ARG A 3 24.56 59.28 -20.28
N VAL A 4 25.45 58.43 -19.78
CA VAL A 4 25.18 57.25 -18.95
C VAL A 4 24.65 57.71 -17.60
N PHE A 5 23.54 57.15 -17.12
CA PHE A 5 23.15 57.19 -15.72
C PHE A 5 23.51 55.85 -15.09
N LEU A 6 24.44 55.87 -14.13
CA LEU A 6 24.73 54.78 -13.21
C LEU A 6 23.52 54.61 -12.26
N ALA A 7 22.94 53.41 -12.22
CA ALA A 7 22.09 52.97 -11.13
C ALA A 7 22.95 52.21 -10.11
N ILE A 8 22.86 52.64 -8.85
CA ILE A 8 23.59 52.10 -7.70
C ILE A 8 22.91 50.79 -7.29
N GLY A 9 23.66 49.71 -7.20
CA GLY A 9 23.18 48.41 -6.74
C GLY A 9 22.89 48.42 -5.23
N GLY A 10 21.70 47.94 -4.87
CA GLY A 10 21.37 47.52 -3.51
C GLY A 10 21.30 45.99 -3.47
N SER A 11 22.30 45.36 -2.86
CA SER A 11 22.23 43.94 -2.51
C SER A 11 21.36 43.80 -1.26
N LEU A 12 20.17 43.21 -1.42
CA LEU A 12 19.37 42.72 -0.30
C LEU A 12 19.99 41.42 0.18
N VAL A 13 20.58 41.41 1.38
CA VAL A 13 20.97 40.18 2.07
C VAL A 13 19.70 39.59 2.68
N VAL A 14 19.17 38.52 2.08
CA VAL A 14 18.13 37.70 2.71
C VAL A 14 18.84 36.85 3.76
N ALA A 15 18.67 37.20 5.04
CA ALA A 15 19.05 36.32 6.13
C ALA A 15 18.07 35.15 6.15
N ALA A 16 18.52 33.97 5.73
CA ALA A 16 17.79 32.73 5.96
C ALA A 16 17.67 32.53 7.47
N GLN A 17 16.47 32.68 8.01
CA GLN A 17 16.19 32.23 9.37
C GLN A 17 16.17 30.70 9.32
N VAL A 18 17.24 30.08 9.83
CA VAL A 18 17.25 28.65 10.11
C VAL A 18 16.24 28.46 11.24
N ALA A 19 15.08 27.88 10.93
CA ALA A 19 14.18 27.37 11.96
C ALA A 19 14.95 26.26 12.68
N VAL A 20 15.35 26.51 13.91
CA VAL A 20 15.88 25.46 14.78
C VAL A 20 14.68 24.59 15.14
N THR A 21 14.53 23.46 14.46
CA THR A 21 13.57 22.42 14.86
C THR A 21 13.96 21.97 16.25
N MET A 22 13.08 22.16 17.24
CA MET A 22 13.27 21.60 18.57
C MET A 22 13.21 20.07 18.43
N ALA A 23 14.34 19.41 18.64
CA ALA A 23 14.46 17.96 18.58
C ALA A 23 15.03 17.45 19.89
N THR A 24 14.56 16.29 20.34
CA THR A 24 15.10 15.59 21.50
C THR A 24 16.33 14.79 21.07
N THR A 25 17.48 15.11 21.65
CA THR A 25 18.70 14.34 21.41
C THR A 25 18.68 13.04 22.21
N ILE A 26 18.84 11.92 21.50
CA ILE A 26 19.03 10.58 22.05
C ILE A 26 20.45 10.14 21.72
N SER A 27 21.26 9.87 22.74
CA SER A 27 22.60 9.30 22.59
C SER A 27 22.55 7.79 22.79
N PHE A 28 23.29 7.05 21.96
CA PHE A 28 23.45 5.61 22.04
C PHE A 28 24.90 5.30 22.36
N VAL A 29 25.14 4.65 23.49
CA VAL A 29 26.49 4.37 24.02
C VAL A 29 26.71 2.86 23.99
N ASN A 30 27.88 2.43 23.52
CA ASN A 30 28.25 1.03 23.52
C ASN A 30 29.28 0.71 24.63
N ASP A 31 28.78 0.23 25.76
CA ASP A 31 29.61 -0.30 26.86
C ASP A 31 29.81 -1.82 26.78
N CYS A 32 29.34 -2.45 25.71
CA CYS A 32 29.55 -3.88 25.48
C CYS A 32 31.00 -4.18 25.11
N ALA A 33 31.43 -5.42 25.34
CA ALA A 33 32.75 -5.91 24.89
C ALA A 33 32.81 -6.23 23.37
N TYR A 34 31.78 -5.84 22.61
CA TYR A 34 31.62 -6.07 21.18
C TYR A 34 30.89 -4.90 20.52
N ASP A 35 31.02 -4.77 19.21
CA ASP A 35 30.37 -3.71 18.46
C ASP A 35 28.84 -3.87 18.47
N ILE A 36 28.13 -2.75 18.62
CA ILE A 36 26.68 -2.70 18.49
C ILE A 36 26.33 -2.33 17.06
N ASN A 37 25.48 -3.14 16.44
CA ASN A 37 24.87 -2.77 15.18
C ASN A 37 23.55 -2.04 15.49
N LEU A 38 23.61 -0.74 15.75
CA LEU A 38 22.44 0.08 16.03
C LEU A 38 21.52 0.09 14.81
N TYR A 39 20.34 -0.50 14.96
CA TYR A 39 19.33 -0.60 13.92
C TYR A 39 18.08 0.17 14.35
N ASP A 40 17.60 1.06 13.49
CA ASP A 40 16.44 1.94 13.73
C ASP A 40 15.19 1.55 12.93
N ASN A 41 15.11 0.28 12.51
CA ASN A 41 14.14 -0.26 11.55
C ASN A 41 14.29 0.20 10.10
N SER A 42 15.28 1.02 9.77
CA SER A 42 15.58 1.43 8.39
C SER A 42 17.04 1.15 8.03
N ALA A 43 17.97 1.62 8.86
CA ALA A 43 19.39 1.55 8.62
C ALA A 43 20.14 0.99 9.84
N SER A 44 21.31 0.44 9.55
CA SER A 44 22.24 -0.11 10.53
C SER A 44 23.50 0.76 10.60
N GLU A 45 23.87 1.21 11.79
CA GLU A 45 25.12 1.90 12.08
C GLU A 45 25.92 1.10 13.12
N ILE A 46 27.21 0.92 12.88
CA ILE A 46 28.10 0.27 13.86
C ILE A 46 28.55 1.31 14.88
N ILE A 47 28.26 1.05 16.15
CA ILE A 47 28.87 1.73 17.30
C ILE A 47 29.98 0.82 17.82
N ALA A 48 31.24 1.21 17.61
CA ALA A 48 32.37 0.42 18.08
C ALA A 48 32.41 0.36 19.62
N VAL A 49 33.14 -0.61 20.16
CA VAL A 49 33.33 -0.76 21.62
C VAL A 49 33.84 0.53 22.25
N GLY A 50 33.09 1.07 23.22
CA GLY A 50 33.41 2.30 23.95
C GLY A 50 33.08 3.60 23.22
N ASP A 51 32.51 3.52 22.00
CA ASP A 51 32.06 4.68 21.24
C ASP A 51 30.57 4.98 21.48
N SER A 52 30.12 6.11 20.96
CA SER A 52 28.72 6.52 20.97
C SER A 52 28.31 7.23 19.68
N THR A 53 27.01 7.23 19.40
CA THR A 53 26.38 8.00 18.32
C THR A 53 25.13 8.68 18.86
N SER A 54 24.55 9.63 18.14
CA SER A 54 23.33 10.33 18.57
C SER A 54 22.31 10.47 17.45
N ARG A 55 21.05 10.67 17.83
CA ARG A 55 19.93 11.01 16.95
C ARG A 55 19.18 12.20 17.53
N ASP A 56 18.80 13.14 16.69
CA ASP A 56 17.90 14.23 17.05
C ASP A 56 16.49 13.88 16.55
N LEU A 57 15.58 13.59 17.47
CA LEU A 57 14.23 13.15 17.16
C LEU A 57 13.26 14.33 17.28
N ALA A 58 12.62 14.69 16.16
CA ALA A 58 11.66 15.80 16.11
C ALA A 58 10.28 15.37 16.62
N ASP A 59 9.45 16.36 17.00
CA ASP A 59 8.03 16.16 17.30
C ASP A 59 7.32 15.41 16.15
N GLY A 60 6.51 14.40 16.50
CA GLY A 60 5.90 13.46 15.57
C GLY A 60 6.68 12.16 15.38
N PHE A 61 7.94 12.05 15.83
CA PHE A 61 8.69 10.79 15.74
C PHE A 61 8.05 9.69 16.59
N SER A 62 7.97 8.48 16.03
CA SER A 62 7.62 7.26 16.76
C SER A 62 8.42 6.10 16.17
N GLY A 63 9.21 5.41 16.99
CA GLY A 63 10.13 4.39 16.50
C GLY A 63 10.84 3.62 17.60
N MET A 64 11.74 2.73 17.17
CA MET A 64 12.46 1.84 18.05
C MET A 64 13.90 1.61 17.56
N PHE A 65 14.82 1.45 18.51
CA PHE A 65 16.24 1.20 18.27
C PHE A 65 16.64 -0.11 18.93
N ARG A 66 17.52 -0.87 18.28
CA ARG A 66 17.94 -2.20 18.76
C ARG A 66 19.32 -2.59 18.25
N ASN A 67 19.94 -3.58 18.88
CA ASN A 67 21.18 -4.17 18.38
C ASN A 67 20.86 -5.27 17.35
N GLY A 68 21.10 -4.99 16.07
CA GLY A 68 20.90 -5.91 14.95
C GLY A 68 19.47 -5.98 14.45
N THR A 69 19.26 -6.64 13.32
CA THR A 69 17.96 -6.66 12.62
C THR A 69 17.00 -7.72 13.16
N SER A 70 17.44 -8.60 14.07
CA SER A 70 16.62 -9.67 14.63
C SER A 70 15.34 -9.14 15.28
N ALA A 71 14.21 -9.79 15.00
CA ALA A 71 12.96 -9.52 15.68
C ALA A 71 13.01 -9.88 17.18
N GLU A 72 13.99 -10.70 17.60
CA GLU A 72 14.22 -11.08 19.01
C GLU A 72 15.16 -10.11 19.75
N ALA A 73 15.51 -8.97 19.15
CA ALA A 73 16.37 -8.02 19.81
C ALA A 73 15.64 -7.20 20.90
N THR A 74 16.37 -6.84 21.96
CA THR A 74 15.89 -5.92 22.99
C THR A 74 15.62 -4.54 22.37
N LEU A 75 14.50 -3.91 22.71
CA LEU A 75 14.03 -2.71 22.04
C LEU A 75 14.09 -1.48 22.96
N ALA A 76 14.72 -0.40 22.51
CA ALA A 76 14.51 0.95 23.04
C ALA A 76 13.43 1.63 22.20
N GLN A 77 12.28 1.94 22.77
CA GLN A 77 11.16 2.56 22.06
C GLN A 77 11.05 4.03 22.44
N PHE A 78 10.77 4.89 21.46
CA PHE A 78 10.61 6.32 21.64
C PHE A 78 9.43 6.86 20.85
N ALA A 79 8.72 7.83 21.42
CA ALA A 79 7.82 8.70 20.67
C ALA A 79 7.99 10.15 21.15
N ILE A 80 8.13 11.10 20.23
CA ILE A 80 8.21 12.53 20.54
C ILE A 80 6.87 13.14 20.15
N SER A 81 6.09 13.58 21.12
CA SER A 81 4.78 14.17 20.86
C SER A 81 4.31 15.04 22.01
N GLY A 82 3.78 16.22 21.66
CA GLY A 82 3.06 17.07 22.61
C GLY A 82 3.96 17.68 23.69
N GLY A 83 5.19 18.04 23.33
CA GLY A 83 6.17 18.61 24.25
C GLY A 83 6.85 17.57 25.15
N LYS A 84 6.77 16.29 24.80
CA LYS A 84 7.25 15.17 25.61
C LYS A 84 8.02 14.16 24.77
N VAL A 85 9.04 13.58 25.40
CA VAL A 85 9.64 12.30 24.98
C VAL A 85 9.04 11.19 25.80
N TRP A 86 8.36 10.27 25.12
CA TRP A 86 7.85 9.02 25.66
C TRP A 86 8.86 7.93 25.37
N TYR A 87 9.14 7.06 26.34
CA TYR A 87 10.12 5.98 26.15
C TYR A 87 9.79 4.75 26.98
N ALA A 88 10.30 3.60 26.51
CA ALA A 88 10.23 2.33 27.22
C ALA A 88 11.25 1.34 26.67
N VAL A 89 11.62 0.34 27.49
CA VAL A 89 12.31 -0.87 27.02
C VAL A 89 11.27 -1.96 26.77
N SER A 90 11.46 -2.79 25.75
CA SER A 90 10.62 -3.97 25.51
C SER A 90 11.47 -5.21 25.27
N THR A 91 11.05 -6.30 25.91
CA THR A 91 11.56 -7.66 25.70
C THR A 91 10.42 -8.63 25.37
N VAL A 92 9.29 -8.10 24.88
CA VAL A 92 8.12 -8.91 24.49
C VAL A 92 8.57 -9.93 23.43
N PRO A 93 8.44 -11.25 23.70
CA PRO A 93 8.78 -12.26 22.71
C PRO A 93 8.00 -12.07 21.40
N PRO A 94 8.67 -11.91 20.25
CA PRO A 94 8.00 -11.61 19.00
C PRO A 94 7.20 -12.81 18.50
N GLY A 95 6.02 -12.57 17.93
CA GLY A 95 5.16 -13.64 17.40
C GLY A 95 4.39 -14.43 18.46
N ALA A 96 4.33 -13.96 19.71
CA ALA A 96 3.58 -14.60 20.80
C ALA A 96 2.05 -14.37 20.75
N GLY A 97 1.56 -13.50 19.87
CA GLY A 97 0.13 -13.15 19.81
C GLY A 97 -0.38 -12.52 21.11
N SER A 98 -1.55 -12.94 21.59
CA SER A 98 -2.16 -12.44 22.83
C SER A 98 -1.70 -13.25 24.05
N CYS A 99 -0.56 -12.89 24.62
CA CYS A 99 -0.05 -13.43 25.87
C CYS A 99 -0.19 -12.43 27.03
N THR A 100 -0.21 -12.92 28.27
CA THR A 100 -0.49 -12.11 29.48
C THR A 100 0.65 -12.09 30.50
N SER A 101 1.76 -12.75 30.21
CA SER A 101 2.99 -12.71 31.01
C SER A 101 4.19 -13.05 30.13
N TYR A 102 5.40 -12.68 30.55
CA TYR A 102 6.62 -13.05 29.81
C TYR A 102 6.70 -14.56 29.56
N ALA A 103 6.49 -15.37 30.60
CA ALA A 103 6.56 -16.84 30.52
C ALA A 103 5.55 -17.42 29.51
N ASP A 104 4.35 -16.84 29.45
CA ASP A 104 3.30 -17.19 28.49
C ASP A 104 3.70 -16.81 27.05
N CYS A 105 4.31 -15.63 26.88
CA CYS A 105 4.82 -15.20 25.57
C CYS A 105 5.98 -16.07 25.08
N VAL A 106 6.90 -16.46 25.97
CA VAL A 106 8.01 -17.38 25.66
C VAL A 106 7.45 -18.76 25.29
N ALA A 107 6.48 -19.27 26.05
CA ALA A 107 5.88 -20.57 25.78
C ALA A 107 5.17 -20.63 24.42
N THR A 108 4.54 -19.52 24.00
CA THR A 108 3.81 -19.42 22.75
C THR A 108 4.72 -19.20 21.54
N SER A 109 5.69 -18.30 21.66
CA SER A 109 6.58 -17.93 20.55
C SER A 109 7.83 -18.80 20.42
N GLY A 110 8.27 -19.43 21.51
CA GLY A 110 9.57 -20.10 21.61
C GLY A 110 10.77 -19.12 21.63
N LYS A 111 10.51 -17.82 21.79
CA LYS A 111 11.51 -16.74 21.68
C LYS A 111 11.64 -15.97 22.98
N THR A 112 12.72 -15.19 23.11
CA THR A 112 12.97 -14.40 24.32
C THR A 112 12.69 -12.92 24.16
N GLY A 113 12.71 -12.38 22.92
CA GLY A 113 12.63 -10.93 22.71
C GLY A 113 13.81 -10.16 23.31
N TYR A 114 14.93 -10.83 23.60
CA TYR A 114 16.08 -10.25 24.28
C TYR A 114 17.40 -10.74 23.68
N ASN A 115 18.31 -9.80 23.41
CA ASN A 115 19.66 -10.11 22.93
C ASN A 115 20.78 -9.32 23.62
N VAL A 116 20.50 -8.11 24.11
CA VAL A 116 21.49 -7.23 24.74
C VAL A 116 20.88 -6.53 25.95
N ALA A 117 21.68 -6.33 27.00
CA ALA A 117 21.30 -5.52 28.15
C ALA A 117 21.23 -4.05 27.76
N MET A 118 20.29 -3.31 28.32
CA MET A 118 20.02 -1.93 27.92
C MET A 118 19.55 -1.09 29.10
N SER A 119 19.98 0.16 29.17
CA SER A 119 19.31 1.21 29.97
C SER A 119 18.89 2.39 29.12
N ILE A 120 17.82 3.07 29.55
CA ILE A 120 17.40 4.38 29.03
C ILE A 120 17.45 5.35 30.21
N THR A 121 18.32 6.36 30.13
CA THR A 121 18.62 7.31 31.20
C THR A 121 18.31 8.74 30.74
N PRO A 122 17.28 9.39 31.28
CA PRO A 122 17.06 10.81 31.03
C PRO A 122 18.10 11.68 31.75
N ASN A 123 18.73 12.60 31.02
CA ASN A 123 19.68 13.56 31.59
C ASN A 123 18.95 14.76 32.19
N ILE A 124 18.40 14.57 33.39
CA ILE A 124 17.51 15.54 34.04
C ILE A 124 18.24 16.76 34.63
N GLY A 125 19.54 16.67 34.93
CA GLY A 125 20.31 17.76 35.54
C GLY A 125 19.60 18.42 36.74
N SER A 126 19.35 19.73 36.64
CA SER A 126 18.54 20.50 37.60
C SER A 126 17.11 20.79 37.12
N THR A 127 16.69 20.18 36.02
CA THR A 127 15.37 20.36 35.41
C THR A 127 14.32 19.69 36.29
N ALA A 128 13.26 20.42 36.62
CA ALA A 128 12.12 19.85 37.32
C ALA A 128 11.35 18.95 36.35
N VAL A 129 11.25 17.66 36.67
CA VAL A 129 10.56 16.65 35.87
C VAL A 129 9.50 15.92 36.70
N ASN A 130 8.57 15.25 36.02
CA ASN A 130 7.57 14.36 36.63
C ASN A 130 8.22 13.07 37.15
N ALA A 131 7.51 12.34 38.02
CA ALA A 131 8.04 11.14 38.67
C ALA A 131 8.30 9.97 37.70
N GLU A 132 7.56 9.93 36.59
CA GLU A 132 7.71 8.91 35.54
C GLU A 132 8.94 9.15 34.65
N CYS A 133 9.56 10.34 34.74
CA CYS A 133 10.82 10.66 34.07
C CYS A 133 12.00 10.09 34.87
N THR A 134 12.25 8.79 34.73
CA THR A 134 13.26 8.05 35.51
C THR A 134 14.03 7.06 34.62
N THR A 135 15.23 6.69 35.05
CA THR A 135 16.00 5.62 34.40
C THR A 135 15.25 4.30 34.37
N VAL A 136 15.32 3.61 33.23
CA VAL A 136 14.87 2.23 33.03
C VAL A 136 16.08 1.37 32.73
N THR A 137 16.20 0.22 33.37
CA THR A 137 17.31 -0.73 33.16
C THR A 137 16.77 -2.13 32.97
N CYS A 138 17.26 -2.82 31.93
CA CYS A 138 16.90 -4.18 31.59
C CYS A 138 18.15 -5.03 31.31
N GLU A 139 18.44 -5.96 32.20
CA GLU A 139 19.64 -6.82 32.14
C GLU A 139 19.33 -8.30 31.87
N SER A 140 18.04 -8.64 31.78
CA SER A 140 17.54 -9.98 31.48
C SER A 140 16.29 -9.90 30.61
N ALA A 141 15.94 -11.03 29.99
CA ALA A 141 14.78 -11.08 29.11
C ALA A 141 13.43 -10.90 29.85
N ASP A 142 13.38 -11.22 31.14
CA ASP A 142 12.22 -11.09 32.03
C ASP A 142 12.31 -9.89 32.99
N CYS A 143 13.11 -8.88 32.65
CA CYS A 143 13.38 -7.74 33.52
C CYS A 143 12.11 -6.94 33.87
N GLU A 144 11.99 -6.49 35.12
CA GLU A 144 10.81 -5.74 35.58
C GLU A 144 10.66 -4.38 34.87
N GLY A 145 11.75 -3.79 34.38
CA GLY A 145 11.77 -2.49 33.73
C GLY A 145 11.25 -2.47 32.28
N ALA A 146 11.03 -3.62 31.65
CA ALA A 146 10.60 -3.69 30.26
C ALA A 146 9.14 -4.13 30.11
N TYR A 147 8.54 -3.81 28.97
CA TYR A 147 7.34 -4.50 28.50
C TYR A 147 7.66 -5.97 28.29
N LEU A 148 6.91 -6.82 29.00
CA LEU A 148 7.09 -8.26 29.01
C LEU A 148 6.03 -9.02 28.18
N TYR A 149 4.89 -8.37 27.91
CA TYR A 149 3.78 -8.89 27.13
C TYR A 149 2.95 -7.73 26.53
N PRO A 150 2.17 -7.92 25.45
CA PRO A 150 1.54 -6.83 24.69
C PRO A 150 0.55 -5.96 25.46
N THR A 151 -0.11 -6.52 26.49
CA THR A 151 -1.13 -5.81 27.28
C THR A 151 -0.60 -5.23 28.58
N ASP A 152 0.72 -5.28 28.81
CA ASP A 152 1.34 -4.56 29.91
C ASP A 152 1.26 -3.06 29.60
N THR A 153 0.60 -2.28 30.46
CA THR A 153 0.43 -0.84 30.30
C THR A 153 1.25 -0.02 31.30
N THR A 154 2.07 -0.70 32.10
CA THR A 154 2.71 -0.10 33.29
C THR A 154 4.12 0.43 33.06
N LYS A 155 4.70 0.20 31.88
CA LYS A 155 6.13 0.43 31.57
C LYS A 155 6.40 1.67 30.74
N LEU A 156 5.39 2.50 30.49
CA LEU A 156 5.55 3.72 29.72
C LEU A 156 6.10 4.84 30.61
N HIS A 157 7.23 5.42 30.21
CA HIS A 157 7.84 6.57 30.85
C HIS A 157 7.75 7.81 29.97
N ASN A 158 7.83 8.99 30.58
CA ASN A 158 7.90 10.25 29.82
C ASN A 158 8.64 11.34 30.57
N CYS A 159 9.36 12.17 29.80
CA CYS A 159 10.03 13.40 30.23
C CYS A 159 9.61 14.56 29.31
N PRO A 160 9.84 15.83 29.70
CA PRO A 160 9.83 16.93 28.74
C PRO A 160 10.78 16.65 27.57
N ASP A 161 10.38 16.95 26.34
CA ASP A 161 11.17 16.72 25.11
C ASP A 161 12.48 17.54 25.04
N THR A 162 12.62 18.53 25.93
CA THR A 162 13.86 19.28 26.16
C THR A 162 14.92 18.52 26.96
N VAL A 163 14.59 17.36 27.53
CA VAL A 163 15.52 16.50 28.27
C VAL A 163 16.21 15.56 27.28
N ALA A 164 17.54 15.65 27.19
CA ALA A 164 18.33 14.68 26.42
C ALA A 164 18.26 13.29 27.07
N ILE A 165 18.23 12.24 26.27
CA ILE A 165 18.18 10.85 26.74
C ILE A 165 19.44 10.11 26.31
N GLU A 166 19.92 9.21 27.16
CA GLU A 166 21.02 8.29 26.88
C GLU A 166 20.50 6.85 26.88
N VAL A 167 20.92 6.06 25.89
CA VAL A 167 20.64 4.63 25.76
C VAL A 167 21.97 3.90 25.82
N ASP A 168 22.20 3.17 26.90
CA ASP A 168 23.44 2.40 27.09
C ASP A 168 23.19 0.95 26.76
N PHE A 169 23.98 0.41 25.83
CA PHE A 169 24.08 -1.02 25.61
C PHE A 169 25.13 -1.61 26.56
N CYS A 170 24.76 -2.65 27.29
CA CYS A 170 25.57 -3.26 28.35
C CYS A 170 25.99 -2.28 29.48
N PRO A 171 25.05 -1.61 30.17
CA PRO A 171 25.35 -0.55 31.16
C PRO A 171 26.26 -0.93 32.34
N ASN A 172 26.52 -2.23 32.56
CA ASN A 172 27.45 -2.74 33.57
C ASN A 172 28.73 -3.36 32.99
N GLY A 173 29.01 -3.18 31.70
CA GLY A 173 30.15 -3.81 31.01
C GLY A 173 29.99 -5.31 30.75
N SER A 174 28.76 -5.82 30.68
CA SER A 174 28.46 -7.24 30.49
C SER A 174 28.91 -7.75 29.11
N SER A 175 29.49 -8.97 29.07
CA SER A 175 30.33 -9.46 27.97
C SER A 175 29.73 -10.58 27.10
N SER A 176 28.41 -10.82 27.09
CA SER A 176 27.86 -11.97 26.36
C SER A 176 26.89 -11.59 25.25
N PRO A 177 27.21 -11.87 23.97
CA PRO A 177 26.20 -12.07 22.94
C PRO A 177 25.58 -13.46 23.14
N THR A 178 24.27 -13.56 23.37
CA THR A 178 23.58 -14.86 23.47
C THR A 178 23.59 -15.52 22.09
N THR A 179 24.58 -16.39 21.84
CA THR A 179 24.61 -17.25 20.66
C THR A 179 23.78 -18.49 20.96
N SER A 180 22.56 -18.56 20.44
CA SER A 180 21.70 -19.74 20.55
C SER A 180 22.32 -20.93 19.82
N THR A 181 23.06 -21.78 20.55
CA THR A 181 23.41 -23.13 20.10
C THR A 181 22.31 -24.07 20.58
N THR A 182 21.54 -24.63 19.64
CA THR A 182 20.49 -25.61 19.91
C THR A 182 21.08 -26.83 20.60
N THR A 183 20.90 -26.93 21.91
CA THR A 183 21.24 -28.14 22.67
C THR A 183 19.99 -29.00 22.71
N ILE A 184 19.97 -30.08 21.94
CA ILE A 184 18.87 -31.05 21.93
C ILE A 184 18.90 -31.78 23.28
N LEU A 185 17.91 -31.50 24.13
CA LEU A 185 17.64 -32.25 25.35
C LEU A 185 17.05 -33.61 24.95
N ASN A 186 17.87 -34.67 25.07
CA ASN A 186 17.37 -36.03 25.05
C ASN A 186 16.61 -36.30 26.36
N THR A 187 15.29 -36.44 26.23
CA THR A 187 14.42 -37.01 27.27
C THR A 187 14.69 -38.50 27.39
N GLU A 188 14.96 -38.95 28.62
CA GLU A 188 15.02 -40.37 29.01
C GLU A 188 13.78 -41.15 28.55
N ALA A 189 14.02 -42.33 27.98
CA ALA A 189 13.07 -43.44 27.95
C ALA A 189 13.76 -44.72 28.43
N PRO A 190 13.02 -45.68 29.02
CA PRO A 190 13.52 -46.53 30.09
C PRO A 190 14.23 -47.81 29.63
N VAL A 191 15.02 -48.33 30.57
CA VAL A 191 15.66 -49.64 30.72
C VAL A 191 15.10 -50.79 29.84
N GLY A 192 16.00 -51.43 29.10
CA GLY A 192 15.74 -52.73 28.45
C GLY A 192 16.96 -53.37 27.76
N THR A 193 17.68 -54.20 28.53
CA THR A 193 18.29 -55.52 28.15
C THR A 193 19.44 -55.63 27.13
N GLU A 194 20.43 -56.46 27.46
CA GLU A 194 21.78 -56.64 26.88
C GLU A 194 21.91 -57.30 25.48
N ALA A 195 22.94 -56.83 24.74
CA ALA A 195 23.97 -57.53 23.92
C ALA A 195 23.63 -58.26 22.58
N PRO A 196 24.62 -58.55 21.67
CA PRO A 196 26.02 -58.10 21.54
C PRO A 196 26.44 -57.56 20.14
N ALA A 197 27.68 -57.06 20.08
CA ALA A 197 28.38 -56.49 18.92
C ALA A 197 28.69 -57.48 17.77
N ALA A 198 28.72 -56.99 16.53
CA ALA A 198 29.60 -57.51 15.46
C ALA A 198 29.78 -56.54 14.26
N THR A 199 31.06 -56.31 13.94
CA THR A 199 31.71 -56.16 12.62
C THR A 199 31.56 -54.91 11.75
N ALA A 200 32.73 -54.28 11.56
CA ALA A 200 33.11 -53.38 10.48
C ALA A 200 33.16 -54.08 9.10
N THR A 201 32.88 -53.33 8.04
CA THR A 201 33.45 -53.56 6.69
C THR A 201 33.62 -52.21 5.99
N LYS A 202 34.71 -52.10 5.22
CA LYS A 202 35.37 -50.89 4.72
C LYS A 202 35.09 -50.69 3.21
N ALA A 203 34.98 -49.41 2.82
CA ALA A 203 35.30 -48.78 1.51
C ALA A 203 34.37 -49.08 0.28
N PRO A 204 34.36 -48.24 -0.79
CA PRO A 204 35.33 -47.17 -1.14
C PRO A 204 34.78 -45.80 -1.57
N ILE A 205 35.73 -44.86 -1.61
CA ILE A 205 35.72 -43.53 -2.22
C ILE A 205 35.64 -43.64 -3.75
N SER A 206 34.88 -42.75 -4.40
CA SER A 206 35.07 -42.40 -5.81
C SER A 206 34.94 -40.90 -6.01
N THR A 207 36.03 -40.30 -6.50
CA THR A 207 36.15 -38.96 -7.06
C THR A 207 35.39 -38.87 -8.39
N THR A 208 34.76 -37.72 -8.66
CA THR A 208 34.26 -37.38 -10.01
C THR A 208 34.74 -35.98 -10.40
N GLU A 209 35.44 -35.96 -11.53
CA GLU A 209 36.04 -34.80 -12.17
C GLU A 209 35.03 -33.90 -12.89
N THR A 210 35.41 -32.64 -12.99
CA THR A 210 34.84 -31.60 -13.86
C THR A 210 35.33 -31.80 -15.31
N PRO A 211 34.48 -31.64 -16.33
CA PRO A 211 34.95 -31.44 -17.70
C PRO A 211 34.85 -29.97 -18.14
N SER A 212 35.88 -29.56 -18.90
CA SER A 212 36.00 -28.32 -19.66
C SER A 212 35.87 -28.63 -21.16
N ALA A 213 35.15 -27.80 -21.93
CA ALA A 213 35.37 -27.55 -23.36
C ALA A 213 34.50 -26.33 -23.79
N THR A 214 35.08 -25.20 -24.19
CA THR A 214 35.52 -24.76 -25.54
C THR A 214 34.40 -24.18 -26.44
N THR A 215 34.57 -22.88 -26.67
CA THR A 215 34.21 -21.97 -27.78
C THR A 215 33.56 -22.53 -29.05
N GLY A 216 32.47 -21.88 -29.46
CA GLY A 216 31.94 -21.87 -30.83
C GLY A 216 30.73 -20.93 -30.97
N ALA A 217 30.94 -19.75 -31.55
CA ALA A 217 29.86 -18.82 -31.92
C ALA A 217 29.12 -19.30 -33.18
N PRO A 218 27.83 -18.99 -33.33
CA PRO A 218 27.23 -18.80 -34.64
C PRO A 218 26.64 -17.40 -34.84
N VAL A 219 26.65 -17.04 -36.11
CA VAL A 219 26.41 -15.75 -36.74
C VAL A 219 24.92 -15.40 -36.79
N ALA A 220 24.65 -14.09 -36.69
CA ALA A 220 23.35 -13.45 -36.82
C ALA A 220 22.66 -13.75 -38.17
N THR A 221 21.35 -13.99 -38.14
CA THR A 221 20.49 -13.89 -39.32
C THR A 221 19.29 -13.00 -39.00
N THR A 222 19.30 -11.80 -39.56
CA THR A 222 18.21 -10.82 -39.53
C THR A 222 17.11 -11.26 -40.49
N ALA A 223 15.89 -11.44 -39.99
CA ALA A 223 14.69 -11.57 -40.82
C ALA A 223 13.59 -10.65 -40.28
N THR A 224 13.36 -9.56 -41.01
CA THR A 224 12.28 -8.59 -40.83
C THR A 224 10.93 -9.18 -41.26
N PRO A 225 9.83 -9.02 -40.50
CA PRO A 225 8.49 -9.27 -41.02
C PRO A 225 7.97 -8.05 -41.79
N ALA A 226 7.47 -8.30 -42.99
CA ALA A 226 6.93 -7.32 -43.92
C ALA A 226 5.56 -6.77 -43.44
N ILE A 227 5.45 -5.44 -43.45
CA ILE A 227 4.21 -4.68 -43.29
C ILE A 227 3.39 -4.82 -44.57
N THR A 228 2.17 -5.37 -44.46
CA THR A 228 1.22 -5.42 -45.58
C THR A 228 0.35 -4.17 -45.52
N THR A 229 0.64 -3.22 -46.38
CA THR A 229 -0.15 -2.01 -46.60
C THR A 229 -1.27 -2.34 -47.60
N VAL A 230 -2.53 -2.22 -47.18
CA VAL A 230 -3.68 -2.21 -48.09
C VAL A 230 -4.10 -0.76 -48.36
N THR A 231 -3.93 -0.36 -49.62
CA THR A 231 -4.40 0.91 -50.19
C THR A 231 -5.87 0.76 -50.63
N PRO A 232 -6.77 1.70 -50.36
CA PRO A 232 -8.09 1.72 -51.00
C PRO A 232 -8.00 2.38 -52.38
N ALA A 233 -8.55 1.70 -53.39
CA ALA A 233 -8.75 2.24 -54.73
C ALA A 233 -9.91 3.25 -54.75
N ALA A 234 -9.71 4.34 -55.50
CA ALA A 234 -10.75 5.28 -55.90
C ALA A 234 -11.29 4.96 -57.30
N THR A 235 -12.52 5.43 -57.58
CA THR A 235 -13.37 5.49 -58.81
C THR A 235 -14.65 4.65 -58.67
N GLU A 236 -15.85 5.09 -59.06
CA GLU A 236 -16.30 6.24 -59.87
C GLU A 236 -17.78 6.58 -59.58
N ASP A 237 -18.17 7.74 -60.10
CA ASP A 237 -19.47 8.43 -60.12
C ASP A 237 -20.66 7.64 -60.70
N SER A 238 -21.89 7.97 -60.27
CA SER A 238 -23.10 8.07 -61.11
C SER A 238 -24.38 8.27 -60.28
N THR A 239 -24.78 9.54 -60.16
CA THR A 239 -26.13 10.12 -60.38
C THR A 239 -27.43 9.38 -59.99
N GLY A 240 -28.33 10.10 -59.28
CA GLY A 240 -29.75 10.18 -59.67
C GLY A 240 -30.83 10.36 -58.57
N GLY A 241 -31.43 11.57 -58.50
CA GLY A 241 -32.84 11.84 -58.09
C GLY A 241 -33.11 12.11 -56.60
N VAL A 242 -33.18 13.36 -56.11
CA VAL A 242 -34.26 14.38 -56.22
C VAL A 242 -35.62 13.96 -55.63
N THR A 243 -35.99 14.49 -54.45
CA THR A 243 -37.11 15.46 -54.24
C THR A 243 -37.29 15.84 -52.75
N THR A 244 -37.18 17.15 -52.46
CA THR A 244 -38.05 18.04 -51.63
C THR A 244 -38.59 17.56 -50.27
N SER A 245 -38.59 18.31 -49.16
CA SER A 245 -38.82 19.74 -48.98
C SER A 245 -38.57 20.18 -47.52
N ALA A 246 -38.02 21.40 -47.36
CA ALA A 246 -38.39 22.49 -46.43
C ALA A 246 -38.49 22.24 -44.90
N SER A 247 -38.23 23.18 -43.99
CA SER A 247 -37.66 24.54 -43.98
C SER A 247 -37.90 25.09 -42.55
N SER A 248 -36.87 25.63 -41.89
CA SER A 248 -36.91 26.86 -41.06
C SER A 248 -35.53 27.01 -40.38
N THR A 249 -34.63 27.85 -40.88
CA THR A 249 -34.54 29.31 -40.62
C THR A 249 -34.48 29.65 -39.13
N SER A 250 -33.29 29.97 -38.64
CA SER A 250 -33.00 31.23 -37.94
C SER A 250 -31.50 31.53 -38.02
N THR A 251 -31.19 32.62 -38.71
CA THR A 251 -29.89 33.27 -38.78
C THR A 251 -29.72 34.20 -37.58
N SER A 252 -28.54 34.25 -36.96
CA SER A 252 -27.82 35.51 -36.63
C SER A 252 -26.43 35.26 -36.07
N THR A 253 -25.47 35.43 -36.98
CA THR A 253 -24.09 35.92 -36.89
C THR A 253 -23.70 36.71 -35.63
N SER A 254 -22.54 36.39 -35.05
CA SER A 254 -21.41 37.33 -34.91
C SER A 254 -20.10 36.61 -34.56
N THR A 255 -19.17 36.76 -35.50
CA THR A 255 -17.76 36.36 -35.52
C THR A 255 -16.90 37.17 -34.55
N THR A 256 -15.91 36.53 -33.93
CA THR A 256 -14.58 37.14 -33.74
C THR A 256 -13.52 36.05 -33.83
N THR A 257 -12.59 36.26 -34.75
CA THR A 257 -11.50 35.39 -35.16
C THR A 257 -10.29 35.58 -34.25
N SER A 258 -9.58 34.51 -33.88
CA SER A 258 -8.12 34.52 -33.65
C SER A 258 -7.53 33.09 -33.72
N SER A 259 -6.96 32.80 -34.88
CA SER A 259 -5.71 32.10 -35.19
C SER A 259 -5.06 31.09 -34.21
N SER A 260 -5.13 29.81 -34.61
CA SER A 260 -4.07 28.78 -34.71
C SER A 260 -3.01 28.60 -33.61
N THR A 261 -2.91 27.38 -33.08
CA THR A 261 -1.70 26.53 -33.15
C THR A 261 -2.12 25.06 -33.07
N SER A 262 -1.66 24.26 -34.03
CA SER A 262 -1.98 22.84 -34.19
C SER A 262 -1.12 21.97 -33.28
N SER A 263 -1.75 21.09 -32.49
CA SER A 263 -1.12 19.86 -31.98
C SER A 263 -1.85 18.67 -32.58
N THR A 264 -1.06 17.74 -33.09
CA THR A 264 -1.48 16.53 -33.82
C THR A 264 -2.21 15.58 -32.88
N SER A 265 -3.53 15.53 -32.96
CA SER A 265 -4.34 14.48 -32.32
C SER A 265 -4.30 13.23 -33.21
N THR A 266 -3.67 12.17 -32.71
CA THR A 266 -3.83 10.82 -33.28
C THR A 266 -5.29 10.42 -33.09
N SER A 267 -6.02 10.30 -34.19
CA SER A 267 -7.42 9.88 -34.19
C SER A 267 -7.51 8.39 -33.86
N THR A 268 -7.88 8.06 -32.63
CA THR A 268 -8.44 6.75 -32.28
C THR A 268 -9.85 6.69 -32.87
N THR A 269 -10.06 5.75 -33.77
CA THR A 269 -11.37 5.41 -34.35
C THR A 269 -12.36 5.09 -33.24
N THR A 270 -13.31 5.99 -32.98
CA THR A 270 -14.48 5.76 -32.14
C THR A 270 -15.39 4.73 -32.80
N GLN A 271 -15.41 3.51 -32.26
CA GLN A 271 -16.56 2.63 -32.43
C GLN A 271 -17.76 3.33 -31.78
N ASN A 272 -18.84 3.51 -32.54
CA ASN A 272 -20.03 4.24 -32.12
C ASN A 272 -20.70 3.50 -30.95
N GLY A 273 -20.41 3.94 -29.72
CA GLY A 273 -20.86 3.30 -28.50
C GLY A 273 -22.29 3.63 -28.11
N SER A 274 -22.98 2.69 -27.47
CA SER A 274 -24.29 2.94 -26.86
C SER A 274 -24.12 3.47 -25.43
N THR A 275 -24.93 4.45 -25.05
CA THR A 275 -25.21 4.80 -23.64
C THR A 275 -26.11 3.71 -23.06
N GLY A 276 -25.79 3.20 -21.87
CA GLY A 276 -26.59 2.18 -21.20
C GLY A 276 -27.88 2.71 -20.58
N ASP A 277 -28.92 1.88 -20.55
CA ASP A 277 -30.15 2.09 -19.78
C ASP A 277 -30.15 1.16 -18.56
N PHE A 278 -30.13 1.75 -17.37
CA PHE A 278 -30.07 1.05 -16.08
C PHE A 278 -31.30 1.36 -15.21
N SER A 279 -32.38 1.83 -15.83
CA SER A 279 -33.60 2.23 -15.10
C SER A 279 -34.29 1.07 -14.36
N SER A 280 -34.00 -0.17 -14.73
CA SER A 280 -34.51 -1.39 -14.05
C SER A 280 -33.58 -1.96 -13.00
N ALA A 281 -32.36 -1.41 -12.83
CA ALA A 281 -31.40 -1.93 -11.87
C ALA A 281 -31.94 -1.77 -10.44
N THR A 282 -31.90 -2.84 -9.66
CA THR A 282 -32.36 -2.81 -8.27
C THR A 282 -31.16 -2.63 -7.36
N ILE A 283 -31.17 -1.56 -6.55
CA ILE A 283 -30.17 -1.34 -5.52
C ILE A 283 -30.52 -2.24 -4.31
N SER A 284 -29.62 -3.16 -3.95
CA SER A 284 -29.77 -4.05 -2.80
C SER A 284 -29.09 -3.52 -1.54
N SER A 285 -28.07 -2.67 -1.71
CA SER A 285 -27.43 -1.92 -0.64
C SER A 285 -26.82 -0.63 -1.18
N SER A 286 -26.72 0.39 -0.32
CA SER A 286 -26.21 1.71 -0.67
C SER A 286 -25.58 2.37 0.55
N PHE A 287 -24.28 2.68 0.46
CA PHE A 287 -23.52 3.41 1.47
C PHE A 287 -22.97 4.71 0.87
N GLU A 288 -22.86 5.74 1.71
CA GLU A 288 -22.39 7.06 1.27
C GLU A 288 -21.46 7.72 2.30
N TYR A 289 -20.35 8.22 1.79
CA TYR A 289 -19.53 9.23 2.43
C TYR A 289 -19.80 10.58 1.80
N ARG A 290 -19.89 11.63 2.61
CA ARG A 290 -20.14 13.01 2.16
C ARG A 290 -19.36 14.01 2.99
N GLY A 291 -18.95 15.12 2.37
CA GLY A 291 -18.28 16.19 3.10
C GLY A 291 -16.95 15.70 3.65
N THR A 292 -16.68 16.02 4.92
CA THR A 292 -15.42 15.63 5.58
C THR A 292 -15.22 14.12 5.58
N ASN A 293 -16.31 13.33 5.63
CA ASN A 293 -16.23 11.87 5.58
C ASN A 293 -15.89 11.34 4.19
N ALA A 294 -16.07 12.14 3.13
CA ALA A 294 -15.63 11.83 1.77
C ALA A 294 -14.19 12.31 1.50
N GLY A 295 -13.55 12.98 2.45
CA GLY A 295 -12.19 13.52 2.30
C GLY A 295 -12.11 15.04 2.08
N SER A 296 -13.23 15.77 2.15
CA SER A 296 -13.27 17.24 1.94
C SER A 296 -12.69 18.08 3.10
N ALA A 297 -12.08 17.44 4.09
CA ALA A 297 -11.29 18.14 5.09
C ALA A 297 -10.19 18.97 4.41
N THR A 298 -9.45 19.76 5.18
CA THR A 298 -8.22 20.38 4.68
C THR A 298 -7.04 19.76 5.40
N GLY A 299 -5.97 19.49 4.66
CA GLY A 299 -4.77 18.93 5.25
C GLY A 299 -3.74 18.55 4.21
N THR A 300 -2.73 17.83 4.69
CA THR A 300 -1.57 17.41 3.92
C THR A 300 -1.33 15.92 4.08
N TYR A 301 -0.84 15.26 3.04
CA TYR A 301 -0.27 13.91 3.14
C TYR A 301 1.19 13.91 2.64
N GLY A 302 1.98 12.93 3.08
CA GLY A 302 3.36 12.77 2.64
C GLY A 302 3.48 11.96 1.36
N LYS A 303 3.64 12.61 0.21
CA LYS A 303 3.98 11.96 -1.07
C LYS A 303 5.39 11.39 -0.98
N VAL A 304 5.55 10.09 -1.22
CA VAL A 304 6.88 9.46 -1.25
C VAL A 304 7.67 9.95 -2.46
N THR A 305 8.90 10.38 -2.23
CA THR A 305 9.83 10.89 -3.26
C THR A 305 11.02 9.96 -3.49
N GLU A 306 11.38 9.14 -2.50
CA GLU A 306 12.49 8.19 -2.56
C GLU A 306 12.16 6.98 -1.68
N MET A 307 12.21 5.78 -2.25
CA MET A 307 11.92 4.53 -1.52
C MET A 307 13.00 4.16 -0.52
N THR A 308 14.27 4.41 -0.86
CA THR A 308 15.40 3.93 -0.04
C THR A 308 15.35 4.48 1.38
N SER A 309 15.09 5.78 1.52
CA SER A 309 14.98 6.49 2.79
C SER A 309 13.54 6.70 3.25
N CYS A 310 12.56 6.26 2.46
CA CYS A 310 11.15 6.60 2.60
C CYS A 310 10.90 8.11 2.77
N SER A 311 11.64 8.93 2.02
CA SER A 311 11.52 10.39 2.15
C SER A 311 10.23 10.89 1.52
N THR A 312 9.54 11.79 2.22
CA THR A 312 8.26 12.34 1.79
C THR A 312 8.33 13.85 1.54
N GLU A 313 7.42 14.34 0.69
CA GLU A 313 7.11 15.74 0.47
C GLU A 313 5.64 15.98 0.80
N ASP A 314 5.33 17.04 1.55
CA ASP A 314 3.95 17.39 1.88
C ASP A 314 3.16 17.82 0.64
N VAL A 315 2.01 17.18 0.43
CA VAL A 315 1.04 17.54 -0.60
C VAL A 315 -0.21 18.07 0.08
N SER A 316 -0.57 19.32 -0.19
CA SER A 316 -1.83 19.91 0.28
C SER A 316 -3.01 19.43 -0.55
N VAL A 317 -4.08 19.01 0.12
CA VAL A 317 -5.29 18.52 -0.53
C VAL A 317 -6.44 19.49 -0.29
N THR A 318 -7.12 19.85 -1.37
CA THR A 318 -8.29 20.75 -1.34
C THR A 318 -9.48 20.20 -2.13
N ASP A 319 -9.33 19.04 -2.76
CA ASP A 319 -10.41 18.44 -3.52
C ASP A 319 -11.47 17.85 -2.57
N PRO A 320 -12.78 18.02 -2.85
CA PRO A 320 -13.85 17.52 -1.99
C PRO A 320 -13.87 16.00 -1.73
N ILE A 321 -13.17 15.18 -2.52
CA ILE A 321 -13.01 13.75 -2.23
C ILE A 321 -11.60 13.37 -1.74
N GLY A 322 -10.82 14.36 -1.31
CA GLY A 322 -9.49 14.15 -0.76
C GLY A 322 -8.47 13.67 -1.80
N PRO A 323 -7.42 12.94 -1.38
CA PRO A 323 -6.36 12.46 -2.28
C PRO A 323 -6.83 11.38 -3.25
N LEU A 324 -8.03 10.80 -3.07
CA LEU A 324 -8.62 9.89 -4.07
C LEU A 324 -9.17 10.63 -5.31
N SER A 325 -9.09 11.96 -5.34
CA SER A 325 -9.23 12.75 -6.56
C SER A 325 -8.09 12.55 -7.55
N GLU A 326 -6.90 12.20 -7.06
CA GLU A 326 -5.74 11.82 -7.87
C GLU A 326 -5.92 10.42 -8.47
N GLU A 327 -4.88 9.89 -9.12
CA GLU A 327 -4.89 8.52 -9.63
C GLU A 327 -5.19 7.49 -8.55
N VAL A 328 -6.14 6.60 -8.81
CA VAL A 328 -6.49 5.49 -7.92
C VAL A 328 -6.30 4.13 -8.58
N SER A 329 -6.07 3.12 -7.75
CA SER A 329 -6.08 1.70 -8.09
C SER A 329 -7.12 0.98 -7.24
N MET A 330 -7.72 -0.06 -7.79
CA MET A 330 -8.58 -0.99 -7.03
C MET A 330 -7.83 -2.29 -6.78
N VAL A 331 -7.95 -2.83 -5.58
CA VAL A 331 -7.31 -4.06 -5.13
C VAL A 331 -8.37 -5.07 -4.73
N PHE A 332 -8.11 -6.33 -5.04
CA PHE A 332 -9.01 -7.45 -4.80
C PHE A 332 -8.26 -8.53 -4.04
N ARG A 333 -8.90 -9.10 -3.01
CA ARG A 333 -8.38 -10.23 -2.22
C ARG A 333 -9.35 -11.39 -2.24
N GLY A 334 -8.82 -12.59 -2.47
CA GLY A 334 -9.58 -13.83 -2.46
C GLY A 334 -10.02 -14.29 -1.06
N PRO A 335 -10.95 -15.27 -0.97
CA PRO A 335 -11.56 -16.00 -2.08
C PRO A 335 -12.59 -15.16 -2.87
N MET A 336 -12.36 -14.98 -4.17
CA MET A 336 -13.18 -14.10 -5.01
C MET A 336 -13.21 -14.56 -6.46
N ASN A 337 -14.39 -14.47 -7.09
CA ASN A 337 -14.52 -14.52 -8.54
C ASN A 337 -14.81 -13.11 -9.06
N ILE A 338 -14.06 -12.66 -10.06
CA ILE A 338 -14.18 -11.37 -10.73
C ILE A 338 -14.58 -11.64 -12.18
N TYR A 339 -15.80 -11.26 -12.54
CA TYR A 339 -16.37 -11.55 -13.85
C TYR A 339 -16.14 -10.42 -14.84
N ASN A 340 -16.41 -9.18 -14.41
CA ASN A 340 -16.29 -8.00 -15.24
C ASN A 340 -15.86 -6.80 -14.41
N ILE A 341 -15.07 -5.92 -15.02
CA ILE A 341 -14.74 -4.60 -14.49
C ILE A 341 -14.96 -3.56 -15.60
N ALA A 342 -15.52 -2.42 -15.26
CA ALA A 342 -15.53 -1.24 -16.11
C ALA A 342 -15.18 0.00 -15.30
N VAL A 343 -14.34 0.86 -15.86
CA VAL A 343 -13.97 2.15 -15.25
C VAL A 343 -14.49 3.27 -16.15
N PHE A 344 -15.11 4.26 -15.54
CA PHE A 344 -15.70 5.41 -16.23
C PHE A 344 -15.11 6.71 -15.71
N SER A 345 -14.78 7.62 -16.63
CA SER A 345 -14.43 9.00 -16.32
C SER A 345 -15.67 9.90 -16.45
N GLY A 346 -15.91 10.73 -15.45
CA GLY A 346 -17.03 11.66 -15.40
C GLY A 346 -16.60 13.12 -15.56
N SER A 347 -17.57 13.97 -15.86
CA SER A 347 -17.46 15.41 -15.69
C SER A 347 -18.85 16.00 -15.44
N SER A 348 -18.91 17.16 -14.78
CA SER A 348 -20.17 17.76 -14.38
C SER A 348 -21.11 17.99 -15.59
N GLY A 349 -22.33 17.48 -15.49
CA GLY A 349 -23.38 17.64 -16.50
C GLY A 349 -23.20 16.83 -17.79
N SER A 350 -22.19 15.95 -17.86
CA SER A 350 -21.93 15.10 -19.03
C SER A 350 -22.12 13.63 -18.71
N ASP A 351 -22.37 12.83 -19.75
CA ASP A 351 -22.39 11.37 -19.63
C ASP A 351 -21.00 10.85 -19.25
N TRP A 352 -20.98 9.79 -18.44
CA TRP A 352 -19.76 9.17 -17.92
C TRP A 352 -19.25 8.16 -18.93
N THR A 353 -18.02 8.35 -19.41
CA THR A 353 -17.47 7.56 -20.53
C THR A 353 -16.60 6.42 -20.02
N LYS A 354 -16.78 5.22 -20.57
CA LYS A 354 -15.97 4.04 -20.25
C LYS A 354 -14.54 4.25 -20.78
N VAL A 355 -13.55 4.12 -19.91
CA VAL A 355 -12.12 4.33 -20.21
C VAL A 355 -11.27 3.08 -20.06
N SER A 356 -11.77 2.07 -19.34
CA SER A 356 -11.13 0.76 -19.22
C SER A 356 -12.17 -0.33 -19.01
N SER A 357 -11.84 -1.56 -19.40
CA SER A 357 -12.72 -2.71 -19.18
C SER A 357 -11.96 -4.02 -19.05
N TYR A 358 -12.61 -4.98 -18.39
CA TYR A 358 -12.16 -6.37 -18.28
C TYR A 358 -13.38 -7.30 -18.32
N ASP A 359 -13.23 -8.42 -19.03
CA ASP A 359 -14.19 -9.51 -19.10
C ASP A 359 -13.46 -10.86 -19.02
N ALA A 360 -13.65 -11.55 -17.90
CA ALA A 360 -13.02 -12.83 -17.60
C ALA A 360 -13.45 -13.93 -18.57
N ASN A 361 -14.73 -13.95 -18.96
CA ASN A 361 -15.31 -14.98 -19.80
C ASN A 361 -14.86 -14.83 -21.26
N ALA A 362 -14.82 -13.59 -21.74
CA ALA A 362 -14.30 -13.27 -23.06
C ALA A 362 -12.77 -13.35 -23.13
N GLY A 363 -12.08 -13.30 -21.98
CA GLY A 363 -10.63 -13.24 -21.91
C GLY A 363 -10.10 -11.96 -22.54
N THR A 364 -10.74 -10.83 -22.24
CA THR A 364 -10.39 -9.52 -22.81
C THR A 364 -10.18 -8.48 -21.73
N GLN A 365 -9.21 -7.59 -21.95
CA GLN A 365 -9.00 -6.38 -21.16
C GLN A 365 -8.68 -5.22 -22.11
N ASP A 366 -9.16 -4.03 -21.78
CA ASP A 366 -8.91 -2.80 -22.52
C ASP A 366 -8.48 -1.70 -21.55
N ASN A 367 -7.33 -1.07 -21.85
CA ASN A 367 -6.67 -0.09 -20.99
C ASN A 367 -6.61 -0.50 -19.51
N MET A 368 -6.31 -1.77 -19.24
CA MET A 368 -6.24 -2.32 -17.89
C MET A 368 -5.14 -3.38 -17.83
N VAL A 369 -4.39 -3.38 -16.74
CA VAL A 369 -3.35 -4.35 -16.42
C VAL A 369 -3.59 -4.84 -15.00
N PHE A 370 -3.51 -6.16 -14.81
CA PHE A 370 -3.53 -6.79 -13.50
C PHE A 370 -2.11 -6.96 -12.98
N MET A 371 -1.89 -6.49 -11.78
CA MET A 371 -0.62 -6.52 -11.08
C MET A 371 -0.78 -7.17 -9.71
N ASN A 372 0.31 -7.50 -9.05
CA ASN A 372 0.32 -7.96 -7.66
C ASN A 372 1.60 -7.52 -6.93
N ASN A 373 1.61 -7.68 -5.61
CA ASN A 373 2.72 -7.31 -4.74
C ASN A 373 3.68 -8.49 -4.50
N LEU A 374 3.98 -9.28 -5.55
CA LEU A 374 4.79 -10.51 -5.47
C LEU A 374 6.15 -10.41 -6.18
N ASN A 375 6.48 -9.27 -6.79
CA ASN A 375 7.77 -9.02 -7.45
C ASN A 375 8.83 -8.54 -6.44
N ILE A 376 9.04 -9.35 -5.39
CA ILE A 376 9.90 -8.99 -4.27
C ILE A 376 11.37 -9.03 -4.69
N ASP A 377 12.08 -7.92 -4.51
CA ASP A 377 13.53 -7.87 -4.67
C ASP A 377 14.25 -8.37 -3.40
N TYR A 378 14.75 -9.60 -3.46
CA TYR A 378 15.50 -10.22 -2.35
C TYR A 378 16.99 -9.81 -2.29
N THR A 379 17.46 -8.93 -3.17
CA THR A 379 18.85 -8.42 -3.13
C THR A 379 19.09 -7.44 -1.99
N GLY A 380 18.02 -6.98 -1.33
CA GLY A 380 18.07 -5.97 -0.27
C GLY A 380 17.88 -4.55 -0.78
N ALA A 381 17.56 -4.36 -2.07
CA ALA A 381 17.12 -3.07 -2.58
C ALA A 381 15.71 -2.73 -2.06
N ASN A 382 15.49 -1.47 -1.72
CA ASN A 382 14.16 -0.96 -1.37
C ASN A 382 13.41 -0.58 -2.66
N SER A 383 12.91 -1.58 -3.39
CA SER A 383 12.10 -1.39 -4.60
C SER A 383 10.62 -1.62 -4.35
N SER A 384 9.78 -1.25 -5.32
CA SER A 384 8.38 -1.66 -5.29
C SER A 384 8.29 -3.19 -5.45
N PRO A 385 7.45 -3.90 -4.66
CA PRO A 385 7.17 -5.31 -4.90
C PRO A 385 6.11 -5.51 -6.01
N GLN A 386 5.73 -4.45 -6.70
CA GLN A 386 4.74 -4.47 -7.77
C GLN A 386 5.25 -5.24 -8.99
N GLY A 387 4.42 -6.15 -9.50
CA GLY A 387 4.72 -7.01 -10.64
C GLY A 387 3.49 -7.26 -11.50
N TYR A 388 3.68 -7.61 -12.77
CA TYR A 388 2.56 -8.17 -13.56
C TYR A 388 2.06 -9.43 -12.88
N SER A 389 0.74 -9.59 -12.78
CA SER A 389 0.15 -10.76 -12.14
C SER A 389 0.10 -11.95 -13.11
N THR A 390 0.25 -13.18 -12.61
CA THR A 390 -0.20 -14.37 -13.34
C THR A 390 -1.72 -14.41 -13.46
N ALA A 391 -2.24 -15.25 -14.38
CA ALA A 391 -3.69 -15.36 -14.60
C ALA A 391 -4.48 -15.78 -13.34
N ASP A 392 -3.84 -16.38 -12.35
CA ASP A 392 -4.45 -16.81 -11.08
C ASP A 392 -4.07 -15.93 -9.88
N GLY A 393 -3.28 -14.88 -10.08
CA GLY A 393 -2.86 -13.99 -8.98
C GLY A 393 -1.76 -14.54 -8.08
N THR A 394 -1.24 -15.75 -8.33
CA THR A 394 -0.37 -16.47 -7.39
C THR A 394 1.12 -16.16 -7.53
N ALA A 395 1.54 -15.53 -8.61
CA ALA A 395 2.93 -15.23 -8.88
C ALA A 395 3.09 -13.99 -9.80
N THR A 396 4.33 -13.61 -10.05
CA THR A 396 4.67 -12.54 -10.99
C THR A 396 4.88 -13.11 -12.40
N ALA A 397 4.27 -12.46 -13.40
CA ALA A 397 4.44 -12.71 -14.81
C ALA A 397 5.52 -11.78 -15.42
N THR A 398 6.08 -12.18 -16.55
CA THR A 398 7.10 -11.38 -17.26
C THR A 398 6.49 -10.27 -18.12
N GLU A 399 5.20 -10.34 -18.41
CA GLU A 399 4.46 -9.38 -19.21
C GLU A 399 2.98 -9.34 -18.77
N SER A 400 2.27 -8.30 -19.23
CA SER A 400 0.83 -8.16 -18.95
C SER A 400 0.08 -9.42 -19.36
N THR A 401 -0.53 -10.07 -18.38
CA THR A 401 -1.30 -11.30 -18.54
C THR A 401 -2.76 -10.99 -18.24
N ILE A 402 -3.65 -11.49 -19.10
CA ILE A 402 -5.09 -11.36 -18.84
C ILE A 402 -5.43 -12.21 -17.63
N PHE A 403 -6.01 -11.58 -16.62
CA PHE A 403 -6.43 -12.26 -15.40
C PHE A 403 -7.53 -13.28 -15.70
N GLY A 404 -7.50 -14.41 -15.00
CA GLY A 404 -8.44 -15.54 -15.19
C GLY A 404 -9.74 -15.39 -14.40
N GLY A 405 -9.86 -14.36 -13.57
CA GLY A 405 -11.11 -14.02 -12.88
C GLY A 405 -11.34 -14.77 -11.56
N SER A 406 -10.35 -15.47 -11.01
CA SER A 406 -10.50 -16.14 -9.70
C SER A 406 -9.27 -15.94 -8.83
N LEU A 407 -9.50 -15.58 -7.56
CA LEU A 407 -8.49 -15.44 -6.52
C LEU A 407 -8.76 -16.47 -5.43
N ALA A 408 -7.73 -17.23 -5.07
CA ALA A 408 -7.81 -18.22 -4.01
C ALA A 408 -7.88 -17.59 -2.61
N ASP A 409 -8.41 -18.36 -1.65
CA ASP A 409 -8.19 -18.11 -0.22
C ASP A 409 -6.71 -18.37 0.14
N ALA A 410 -6.31 -18.03 1.36
CA ALA A 410 -4.95 -18.26 1.87
C ALA A 410 -4.57 -19.75 1.80
N SER A 411 -3.34 -20.09 1.42
CA SER A 411 -2.90 -21.48 1.44
C SER A 411 -2.59 -21.98 2.85
N ASP A 412 -2.06 -21.10 3.72
CA ASP A 412 -1.64 -21.41 5.08
C ASP A 412 -1.57 -20.15 5.96
N THR A 413 -2.63 -19.90 6.74
CA THR A 413 -2.70 -18.76 7.67
C THR A 413 -1.75 -18.87 8.86
N SER A 414 -1.09 -20.02 9.07
CA SER A 414 -0.11 -20.18 10.15
C SER A 414 1.26 -19.57 9.83
N VAL A 415 1.52 -19.26 8.55
CA VAL A 415 2.77 -18.64 8.11
C VAL A 415 2.72 -17.14 8.37
N ILE A 416 3.13 -16.72 9.57
CA ILE A 416 3.18 -15.30 9.93
C ILE A 416 4.08 -14.54 8.94
N GLY A 417 3.53 -13.50 8.30
CA GLY A 417 4.24 -12.70 7.30
C GLY A 417 4.40 -13.39 5.93
N GLY A 418 3.67 -14.48 5.66
CA GLY A 418 3.69 -15.18 4.38
C GLY A 418 3.19 -14.33 3.20
N GLY A 419 2.42 -13.27 3.48
CA GLY A 419 1.88 -12.36 2.48
C GLY A 419 0.68 -12.91 1.71
N PRO A 420 0.34 -12.27 0.58
CA PRO A 420 -0.76 -12.69 -0.30
C PRO A 420 -0.61 -14.12 -0.79
N CYS A 421 -1.74 -14.80 -1.00
CA CYS A 421 -1.86 -16.23 -1.33
C CYS A 421 -1.36 -17.22 -0.26
N VAL A 422 -0.50 -16.81 0.67
CA VAL A 422 0.03 -17.69 1.72
C VAL A 422 -0.73 -17.48 3.01
N SER A 423 -0.54 -16.34 3.67
CA SER A 423 -1.16 -16.02 4.96
C SER A 423 -2.46 -15.26 4.84
N THR A 424 -2.63 -14.53 3.73
CA THR A 424 -3.89 -13.88 3.32
C THR A 424 -4.35 -14.48 1.99
N GLY A 425 -5.59 -14.18 1.59
CA GLY A 425 -6.07 -14.56 0.25
C GLY A 425 -5.15 -14.04 -0.85
N CYS A 426 -5.25 -14.61 -2.05
CA CYS A 426 -4.52 -14.08 -3.19
C CYS A 426 -4.98 -12.67 -3.52
N GLU A 427 -4.03 -11.79 -3.87
CA GLU A 427 -4.29 -10.38 -4.09
C GLU A 427 -3.83 -9.94 -5.47
N VAL A 428 -4.66 -9.15 -6.15
CA VAL A 428 -4.31 -8.43 -7.37
C VAL A 428 -4.80 -7.00 -7.28
N ASN A 429 -4.06 -6.08 -7.90
CA ASN A 429 -4.50 -4.70 -8.11
C ASN A 429 -4.59 -4.38 -9.61
N ILE A 430 -5.39 -3.38 -9.95
CA ILE A 430 -5.60 -2.94 -11.33
C ILE A 430 -5.10 -1.52 -11.56
N VAL A 431 -4.45 -1.34 -12.70
CA VAL A 431 -3.91 -0.07 -13.20
C VAL A 431 -4.21 0.05 -14.70
N THR A 432 -3.97 1.23 -15.27
CA THR A 432 -4.07 1.42 -16.73
C THR A 432 -2.94 0.69 -17.46
N ALA A 433 -3.03 0.60 -18.80
CA ALA A 433 -1.95 0.04 -19.62
C ALA A 433 -0.77 1.01 -19.82
N THR A 434 -0.87 2.24 -19.32
CA THR A 434 0.12 3.29 -19.51
C THR A 434 1.17 3.23 -18.40
N ASN A 435 2.40 2.88 -18.76
CA ASN A 435 3.53 2.93 -17.85
C ASN A 435 3.92 4.39 -17.56
N CYS A 436 4.26 4.71 -16.31
CA CYS A 436 4.63 6.05 -15.88
C CYS A 436 5.81 6.62 -16.69
N ALA A 437 6.75 5.79 -17.13
CA ALA A 437 7.92 6.22 -17.90
C ALA A 437 7.61 6.60 -19.36
N ASN A 438 6.42 6.25 -19.87
CA ASN A 438 6.03 6.50 -21.26
C ASN A 438 5.31 7.85 -21.47
N GLU A 439 4.93 8.54 -20.41
CA GLU A 439 4.25 9.85 -20.41
C GLU A 439 5.02 10.85 -19.55
N ASP A 440 4.38 11.93 -19.09
CA ASP A 440 4.96 12.98 -18.23
C ASP A 440 5.33 12.50 -16.80
N GLY A 441 5.37 11.18 -16.55
CA GLY A 441 5.59 10.58 -15.24
C GLY A 441 4.32 10.44 -14.41
N CYS A 442 4.43 9.70 -13.31
CA CYS A 442 3.39 9.61 -12.29
C CYS A 442 3.72 10.50 -11.07
N ILE A 443 2.69 10.92 -10.33
CA ILE A 443 2.89 11.60 -9.04
C ILE A 443 3.53 10.63 -8.04
N GLY A 444 4.52 11.09 -7.28
CA GLY A 444 5.21 10.30 -6.25
C GLY A 444 6.24 9.33 -6.83
N TYR A 445 6.76 8.45 -5.98
CA TYR A 445 7.72 7.43 -6.40
C TYR A 445 7.08 6.41 -7.34
N TYR A 446 7.86 5.97 -8.34
CA TYR A 446 7.59 4.81 -9.16
C TYR A 446 8.91 4.26 -9.71
N ASP A 447 8.96 2.96 -9.98
CA ASP A 447 10.02 2.32 -10.75
C ASP A 447 9.49 1.84 -12.12
N ASP A 448 10.22 0.94 -12.79
CA ASP A 448 9.86 0.40 -14.10
C ASP A 448 8.50 -0.34 -14.10
N MET A 449 8.04 -0.80 -12.93
CA MET A 449 6.73 -1.44 -12.73
C MET A 449 5.64 -0.46 -12.30
N GLY A 450 5.91 0.85 -12.39
CA GLY A 450 4.95 1.92 -12.19
C GLY A 450 4.01 2.12 -13.38
N PHE A 451 2.71 2.04 -13.13
CA PHE A 451 1.66 2.34 -14.11
C PHE A 451 0.71 3.41 -13.57
N HIS A 452 0.12 4.17 -14.49
CA HIS A 452 -0.91 5.14 -14.13
C HIS A 452 -2.15 4.45 -13.58
N GLY A 453 -2.72 5.01 -12.51
CA GLY A 453 -4.10 4.72 -12.08
C GLY A 453 -5.11 5.54 -12.88
N TRP A 454 -6.36 5.56 -12.42
CA TRP A 454 -7.39 6.41 -13.02
C TRP A 454 -7.52 7.74 -12.26
N ASP A 455 -7.14 8.82 -12.91
CA ASP A 455 -7.14 10.17 -12.35
C ASP A 455 -8.53 10.85 -12.42
N GLY A 456 -8.68 11.97 -11.70
CA GLY A 456 -9.80 12.91 -11.78
C GLY A 456 -10.84 12.77 -10.68
N GLY A 457 -11.38 13.90 -10.21
CA GLY A 457 -12.34 13.94 -9.09
C GLY A 457 -13.74 13.39 -9.36
N MET A 458 -14.04 13.00 -10.61
CA MET A 458 -15.30 12.36 -10.99
C MET A 458 -15.00 11.06 -11.75
N LYS A 459 -15.12 9.92 -11.07
CA LYS A 459 -14.79 8.60 -11.62
C LYS A 459 -15.59 7.48 -10.97
N MET A 460 -15.86 6.45 -11.74
CA MET A 460 -16.73 5.36 -11.33
C MET A 460 -16.14 4.01 -11.70
N PHE A 461 -16.12 3.10 -10.73
CA PHE A 461 -15.66 1.73 -10.87
C PHE A 461 -16.84 0.81 -10.72
N VAL A 462 -17.04 -0.07 -11.69
CA VAL A 462 -18.12 -1.04 -11.71
C VAL A 462 -17.51 -2.44 -11.74
N THR A 463 -17.76 -3.26 -10.72
CA THR A 463 -17.17 -4.59 -10.58
C THR A 463 -18.26 -5.64 -10.35
N LYS A 464 -18.34 -6.63 -11.24
CA LYS A 464 -19.19 -7.81 -11.07
C LYS A 464 -18.39 -8.91 -10.42
N VAL A 465 -18.77 -9.28 -9.20
CA VAL A 465 -17.99 -10.21 -8.37
C VAL A 465 -18.89 -11.22 -7.64
N GLN A 466 -18.25 -12.28 -7.16
CA GLN A 466 -18.76 -13.18 -6.13
C GLN A 466 -17.66 -13.38 -5.08
N MET A 467 -18.04 -13.45 -3.81
CA MET A 467 -17.13 -13.66 -2.68
C MET A 467 -17.42 -15.02 -2.02
N PRO A 468 -17.09 -16.16 -2.64
CA PRO A 468 -17.42 -17.49 -2.13
C PRO A 468 -16.73 -17.76 -0.79
N ALA A 469 -17.30 -18.66 0.03
CA ALA A 469 -16.69 -19.05 1.30
C ALA A 469 -15.35 -19.77 1.10
N GLY A 470 -14.33 -19.33 1.85
CA GLY A 470 -13.03 -19.99 1.96
C GLY A 470 -12.93 -20.85 3.23
N SER A 471 -11.97 -21.76 3.26
CA SER A 471 -11.74 -22.67 4.39
C SER A 471 -10.61 -22.24 5.32
N THR A 472 -9.91 -21.16 5.02
CA THR A 472 -8.70 -20.71 5.76
C THR A 472 -8.91 -19.30 6.30
N ALA A 473 -8.28 -18.27 5.72
CA ALA A 473 -8.49 -16.88 6.09
C ALA A 473 -9.97 -16.52 5.91
N ASN A 474 -10.54 -16.81 4.74
CA ASN A 474 -11.94 -16.54 4.40
C ASN A 474 -12.31 -15.04 4.58
N LEU A 475 -11.41 -14.15 4.18
CA LEU A 475 -11.55 -12.69 4.32
C LEU A 475 -11.44 -12.01 2.95
N PRO A 476 -12.35 -12.26 1.99
CA PRO A 476 -12.30 -11.56 0.71
C PRO A 476 -12.55 -10.06 0.91
N ALA A 477 -11.91 -9.25 0.08
CA ALA A 477 -12.00 -7.80 0.18
C ALA A 477 -11.84 -7.11 -1.19
N ILE A 478 -12.51 -5.97 -1.33
CA ILE A 478 -12.29 -4.98 -2.40
C ILE A 478 -11.99 -3.66 -1.71
N TRP A 479 -10.84 -3.08 -2.02
CA TRP A 479 -10.48 -1.75 -1.53
C TRP A 479 -9.83 -0.93 -2.63
N MET A 480 -9.76 0.37 -2.42
CA MET A 480 -9.19 1.32 -3.35
C MET A 480 -8.11 2.13 -2.64
N LEU A 481 -7.03 2.35 -3.37
CA LEU A 481 -5.86 3.08 -2.89
C LEU A 481 -5.57 4.23 -3.85
N ASN A 482 -5.02 5.32 -3.35
CA ASN A 482 -4.26 6.22 -4.22
C ASN A 482 -3.14 5.40 -4.89
N ALA A 483 -3.00 5.53 -6.22
CA ALA A 483 -2.11 4.69 -7.01
C ALA A 483 -0.63 4.83 -6.62
N GLN A 484 -0.25 5.94 -5.96
CA GLN A 484 1.07 6.08 -5.33
C GLN A 484 1.38 4.94 -4.34
N VAL A 485 0.38 4.38 -3.67
CA VAL A 485 0.57 3.32 -2.65
C VAL A 485 1.13 2.05 -3.27
N ILE A 486 0.56 1.62 -4.39
CA ILE A 486 1.01 0.40 -5.09
C ILE A 486 2.26 0.64 -5.95
N ARG A 487 2.50 1.88 -6.39
CA ARG A 487 3.73 2.25 -7.13
C ARG A 487 4.96 2.32 -6.23
N ALA A 488 4.75 2.61 -4.94
CA ALA A 488 5.75 2.49 -3.89
C ALA A 488 5.73 1.07 -3.31
N ASN A 489 5.49 0.88 -2.01
CA ASN A 489 5.28 -0.44 -1.42
C ASN A 489 3.99 -0.43 -0.58
N GLN A 490 2.95 -1.13 -1.05
CA GLN A 490 1.62 -1.14 -0.43
C GLN A 490 1.65 -1.48 1.07
N TYR A 491 2.53 -2.39 1.48
CA TYR A 491 2.63 -2.86 2.87
C TYR A 491 3.88 -2.34 3.59
N GLY A 492 4.56 -1.35 3.01
CA GLY A 492 5.78 -0.75 3.53
C GLY A 492 5.81 0.75 3.34
N CYS A 493 6.90 1.28 2.77
CA CYS A 493 7.00 2.70 2.47
C CYS A 493 6.01 3.12 1.38
N ASN A 494 5.06 3.98 1.73
CA ASN A 494 4.11 4.58 0.81
C ASN A 494 3.48 5.85 1.41
N CYS A 495 2.66 6.54 0.62
CA CYS A 495 2.02 7.79 1.06
C CYS A 495 0.83 7.60 2.01
N ARG A 496 0.27 6.38 2.15
CA ARG A 496 -0.82 6.09 3.10
C ARG A 496 -0.30 6.08 4.53
N GLY A 497 0.99 5.80 4.73
CA GLY A 497 1.60 5.70 6.05
C GLY A 497 1.29 4.36 6.74
N TYR A 498 1.61 4.25 8.03
CA TYR A 498 1.38 3.04 8.82
C TYR A 498 0.17 3.19 9.75
N GLY A 499 -0.70 2.18 9.76
CA GLY A 499 -1.84 2.08 10.70
C GLY A 499 -3.06 2.90 10.28
N ALA A 500 -3.83 3.35 11.28
CA ALA A 500 -5.13 4.00 11.08
C ALA A 500 -5.05 5.49 10.66
N VAL A 501 -3.84 6.07 10.55
CA VAL A 501 -3.63 7.48 10.20
C VAL A 501 -3.48 7.57 8.68
N GLY A 502 -4.55 7.96 8.01
CA GLY A 502 -4.82 7.63 6.60
C GLY A 502 -4.18 8.50 5.53
N GLY A 503 -2.88 8.78 5.57
CA GLY A 503 -2.07 9.52 4.56
C GLY A 503 -2.72 9.83 3.20
N CYS A 504 -2.26 9.29 2.07
CA CYS A 504 -2.93 9.53 0.78
C CYS A 504 -4.24 8.74 0.58
N GLY A 505 -4.73 8.08 1.63
CA GLY A 505 -6.07 7.47 1.68
C GLY A 505 -6.19 6.01 1.23
N GLU A 506 -7.18 5.33 1.81
CA GLU A 506 -7.61 3.95 1.54
C GLU A 506 -9.12 3.85 1.75
N LEU A 507 -9.86 3.37 0.75
CA LEU A 507 -11.29 3.10 0.84
C LEU A 507 -11.53 1.59 0.74
N ASP A 508 -11.96 0.96 1.82
CA ASP A 508 -12.53 -0.37 1.77
C ASP A 508 -13.93 -0.26 1.18
N VAL A 509 -14.14 -0.85 0.02
CA VAL A 509 -15.45 -0.86 -0.66
C VAL A 509 -16.33 -1.95 -0.08
N ALA A 510 -15.78 -3.15 0.02
CA ALA A 510 -16.46 -4.33 0.53
C ALA A 510 -15.43 -5.28 1.12
N GLU A 511 -15.27 -5.27 2.44
CA GLU A 511 -14.35 -6.14 3.17
C GLU A 511 -15.08 -7.03 4.16
N VAL A 512 -14.82 -8.33 4.11
CA VAL A 512 -15.15 -9.21 5.23
C VAL A 512 -14.08 -9.02 6.31
N ILE A 513 -14.46 -8.38 7.42
CA ILE A 513 -13.59 -8.15 8.58
C ILE A 513 -13.75 -9.24 9.64
N GLU A 514 -12.69 -9.46 10.42
CA GLU A 514 -12.62 -10.52 11.44
C GLU A 514 -13.61 -10.36 12.60
N THR A 515 -14.13 -9.15 12.81
CA THR A 515 -15.12 -8.87 13.87
C THR A 515 -16.48 -9.51 13.57
N ASN A 516 -16.77 -9.81 12.30
CA ASN A 516 -17.91 -10.64 11.92
C ASN A 516 -17.48 -12.13 11.90
N THR A 517 -17.74 -12.85 12.99
CA THR A 517 -17.39 -14.27 13.12
C THR A 517 -18.07 -15.15 12.06
N ASP A 518 -19.28 -14.79 11.62
CA ASP A 518 -20.03 -15.53 10.61
C ASP A 518 -19.48 -15.30 9.19
N LYS A 519 -18.72 -14.20 9.00
CA LYS A 519 -18.07 -13.83 7.72
C LYS A 519 -19.06 -13.76 6.55
N ASP A 520 -20.30 -13.40 6.84
CA ASP A 520 -21.46 -13.40 5.94
C ASP A 520 -21.89 -11.99 5.48
N LYS A 521 -21.13 -10.96 5.88
CA LYS A 521 -21.37 -9.55 5.56
C LYS A 521 -20.06 -8.85 5.20
N VAL A 522 -20.18 -7.74 4.49
CA VAL A 522 -19.07 -6.86 4.12
C VAL A 522 -19.19 -5.50 4.81
N SER A 523 -18.05 -4.91 5.08
CA SER A 523 -17.85 -3.60 5.70
C SER A 523 -17.24 -2.62 4.70
N THR A 524 -17.43 -1.33 4.96
CA THR A 524 -16.78 -0.22 4.25
C THR A 524 -16.14 0.71 5.25
N HIS A 525 -14.91 1.14 5.00
CA HIS A 525 -14.19 2.12 5.79
C HIS A 525 -13.43 3.04 4.87
N TYR A 526 -13.37 4.33 5.23
CA TYR A 526 -12.57 5.29 4.50
C TYR A 526 -11.53 5.90 5.43
N TYR A 527 -10.27 5.56 5.21
CA TYR A 527 -9.12 6.15 5.89
C TYR A 527 -8.57 7.29 5.01
N PHE A 528 -8.47 8.50 5.55
CA PHE A 528 -7.93 9.67 4.82
C PHE A 528 -6.92 10.49 5.65
N TYR A 529 -6.24 11.42 4.97
CA TYR A 529 -4.97 12.06 5.37
C TYR A 529 -4.97 12.72 6.75
N ASP A 530 -6.11 13.18 7.25
CA ASP A 530 -6.16 13.84 8.55
C ASP A 530 -6.18 12.85 9.73
N GLY A 531 -6.40 11.56 9.48
CA GLY A 531 -6.36 10.47 10.46
C GLY A 531 -7.30 10.65 11.66
N SER A 532 -8.23 11.60 11.61
CA SER A 532 -9.03 12.02 12.76
C SER A 532 -10.16 11.06 13.09
N VAL A 533 -10.70 10.40 12.05
CA VAL A 533 -11.72 9.34 12.13
C VAL A 533 -11.58 8.45 10.89
N SER A 534 -11.82 7.14 11.02
CA SER A 534 -12.15 6.29 9.88
C SER A 534 -13.67 6.11 9.85
N PRO A 535 -14.43 6.95 9.12
CA PRO A 535 -15.84 6.72 8.94
C PRO A 535 -16.06 5.39 8.21
N GLY A 536 -17.14 4.71 8.56
CA GLY A 536 -17.45 3.43 7.95
C GLY A 536 -18.79 2.88 8.35
N GLY A 537 -19.11 1.74 7.75
CA GLY A 537 -20.28 0.94 8.02
C GLY A 537 -19.86 -0.51 8.14
N ASP A 538 -19.60 -0.95 9.37
CA ASP A 538 -19.41 -2.37 9.64
C ASP A 538 -20.63 -3.14 9.19
N ASN A 539 -20.43 -4.24 8.46
CA ASN A 539 -21.51 -5.14 8.07
C ASN A 539 -22.66 -4.45 7.30
N TYR A 540 -22.35 -3.45 6.47
CA TYR A 540 -23.35 -2.63 5.79
C TYR A 540 -24.16 -3.41 4.74
N ALA A 541 -23.58 -4.45 4.13
CA ALA A 541 -24.21 -5.29 3.12
C ALA A 541 -23.92 -6.78 3.32
N ALA A 542 -24.71 -7.62 2.66
CA ALA A 542 -24.53 -9.07 2.72
C ALA A 542 -23.36 -9.49 1.82
N ARG A 543 -22.56 -10.43 2.27
CA ARG A 543 -21.50 -11.01 1.43
C ARG A 543 -22.13 -11.78 0.27
N PRO A 544 -21.72 -11.54 -0.99
CA PRO A 544 -22.24 -12.26 -2.16
C PRO A 544 -21.61 -13.66 -2.27
N THR A 545 -22.01 -14.59 -1.38
CA THR A 545 -21.39 -15.92 -1.28
C THR A 545 -21.83 -16.86 -2.42
N ASP A 546 -23.13 -16.93 -2.69
CA ASP A 546 -23.73 -17.93 -3.60
C ASP A 546 -24.27 -17.33 -4.92
N SER A 547 -24.13 -16.02 -5.10
CA SER A 547 -24.60 -15.29 -6.27
C SER A 547 -23.68 -14.11 -6.59
N THR A 548 -23.70 -13.64 -7.82
CA THR A 548 -22.95 -12.45 -8.22
C THR A 548 -23.68 -11.17 -7.84
N VAL A 549 -22.94 -10.18 -7.40
CA VAL A 549 -23.39 -8.79 -7.24
C VAL A 549 -22.54 -7.88 -8.12
N THR A 550 -23.07 -6.72 -8.48
CA THR A 550 -22.29 -5.66 -9.10
C THR A 550 -22.13 -4.51 -8.10
N TYR A 551 -20.90 -4.22 -7.71
CA TYR A 551 -20.57 -3.01 -6.96
C TYR A 551 -20.38 -1.86 -7.93
N VAL A 552 -20.99 -0.72 -7.64
CA VAL A 552 -20.76 0.55 -8.33
C VAL A 552 -20.22 1.54 -7.30
N VAL A 553 -18.95 1.92 -7.46
CA VAL A 553 -18.26 2.90 -6.62
C VAL A 553 -18.12 4.18 -7.39
N ILE A 554 -18.68 5.28 -6.88
CA ILE A 554 -18.74 6.58 -7.55
C ILE A 554 -18.03 7.60 -6.68
N TYR A 555 -17.02 8.24 -7.25
CA TYR A 555 -16.39 9.44 -6.73
C TYR A 555 -16.98 10.63 -7.47
N ASP A 556 -17.53 11.59 -6.72
CA ASP A 556 -18.05 12.84 -7.27
C ASP A 556 -17.56 14.00 -6.39
N ASN A 557 -16.60 14.77 -6.90
CA ASN A 557 -16.05 15.94 -6.22
C ASN A 557 -16.90 17.21 -6.36
N SER A 558 -18.13 17.12 -6.90
CA SER A 558 -19.03 18.27 -6.94
C SER A 558 -19.57 18.63 -5.54
N GLY A 559 -19.86 19.92 -5.34
CA GLY A 559 -20.40 20.42 -4.07
C GLY A 559 -19.47 20.13 -2.88
N GLU A 560 -19.97 19.37 -1.90
CA GLU A 560 -19.22 19.00 -0.69
C GLU A 560 -18.40 17.70 -0.85
N GLY A 561 -18.45 17.06 -2.02
CA GLY A 561 -17.81 15.77 -2.26
C GLY A 561 -18.67 14.59 -1.78
N VAL A 562 -18.76 13.57 -2.62
CA VAL A 562 -19.49 12.32 -2.34
C VAL A 562 -18.68 11.13 -2.82
N VAL A 563 -18.55 10.12 -1.96
CA VAL A 563 -18.13 8.77 -2.36
C VAL A 563 -19.30 7.83 -2.10
N LYS A 564 -19.86 7.27 -3.16
CA LYS A 564 -21.05 6.40 -3.12
C LYS A 564 -20.66 4.97 -3.45
N ILE A 565 -21.15 4.02 -2.67
CA ILE A 565 -21.03 2.59 -2.94
C ILE A 565 -22.45 2.05 -3.03
N ILE A 566 -22.82 1.47 -4.17
CA ILE A 566 -24.09 0.74 -4.29
C ILE A 566 -23.84 -0.69 -4.76
N GLU A 567 -24.68 -1.59 -4.28
CA GLU A 567 -24.82 -2.94 -4.80
C GLU A 567 -26.06 -3.02 -5.67
N ILE A 568 -25.90 -3.51 -6.90
CA ILE A 568 -27.01 -3.86 -7.78
C ILE A 568 -26.94 -5.34 -8.16
N GLY A 569 -28.03 -5.88 -8.70
CA GLY A 569 -28.07 -7.26 -9.16
C GLY A 569 -26.91 -7.60 -10.09
N GLY A 570 -26.35 -8.81 -9.98
CA GLY A 570 -25.18 -9.21 -10.77
C GLY A 570 -25.36 -9.12 -12.29
N ASP A 571 -26.60 -9.14 -12.78
CA ASP A 571 -26.93 -9.00 -14.20
C ASP A 571 -27.62 -7.66 -14.55
N ASP A 572 -27.72 -6.73 -13.59
CA ASP A 572 -28.40 -5.44 -13.77
C ASP A 572 -27.54 -4.40 -14.50
N PHE A 573 -26.24 -4.68 -14.68
CA PHE A 573 -25.31 -3.81 -15.41
C PHE A 573 -24.88 -4.44 -16.74
N ASP A 574 -25.15 -3.75 -17.85
CA ASP A 574 -24.61 -4.08 -19.17
C ASP A 574 -23.18 -3.53 -19.33
N PHE A 575 -22.17 -4.41 -19.23
CA PHE A 575 -20.76 -4.06 -19.40
C PHE A 575 -20.35 -3.75 -20.84
N SER A 576 -21.22 -4.01 -21.83
CA SER A 576 -20.92 -3.74 -23.24
C SER A 576 -21.04 -2.25 -23.61
N VAL A 577 -21.73 -1.45 -22.79
CA VAL A 577 -21.98 -0.02 -23.05
C VAL A 577 -20.70 0.81 -22.99
N ASN A 578 -20.66 1.92 -23.71
CA ASN A 578 -19.50 2.83 -23.70
C ASN A 578 -19.69 4.04 -22.80
N SER A 579 -20.91 4.25 -22.28
CA SER A 579 -21.19 5.32 -21.34
C SER A 579 -22.38 5.03 -20.44
N VAL A 580 -22.42 5.73 -19.31
CA VAL A 580 -23.56 5.80 -18.40
C VAL A 580 -24.07 7.24 -18.38
N SER A 581 -25.39 7.43 -18.49
CA SER A 581 -25.94 8.78 -18.58
C SER A 581 -25.74 9.58 -17.28
N ALA A 582 -25.58 10.90 -17.39
CA ALA A 582 -25.51 11.78 -16.21
C ALA A 582 -26.73 11.64 -15.29
N ASN A 583 -27.91 11.41 -15.87
CA ASN A 583 -29.15 11.20 -15.12
C ASN A 583 -29.12 9.89 -14.32
N THR A 584 -28.57 8.81 -14.88
CA THR A 584 -28.41 7.53 -14.16
C THR A 584 -27.47 7.70 -12.98
N VAL A 585 -26.30 8.32 -13.19
CA VAL A 585 -25.33 8.55 -12.11
C VAL A 585 -25.93 9.46 -11.04
N SER A 586 -26.62 10.53 -11.41
CA SER A 586 -27.35 11.40 -10.47
C SER A 586 -28.41 10.63 -9.68
N THR A 587 -29.09 9.67 -10.30
CA THR A 587 -30.06 8.79 -9.63
C THR A 587 -29.37 7.93 -8.58
N TRP A 588 -28.23 7.30 -8.92
CA TRP A 588 -27.46 6.47 -8.00
C TRP A 588 -26.86 7.27 -6.84
N LEU A 589 -26.31 8.46 -7.11
CA LEU A 589 -25.83 9.38 -6.07
C LEU A 589 -26.94 9.81 -5.11
N SER A 590 -28.18 9.91 -5.59
CA SER A 590 -29.34 10.33 -4.80
C SER A 590 -30.08 9.15 -4.14
N ALA A 591 -29.69 7.91 -4.41
CA ALA A 591 -30.31 6.74 -3.82
C ALA A 591 -30.18 6.78 -2.29
N SER A 592 -31.26 6.45 -1.58
CA SER A 592 -31.23 6.37 -0.12
C SER A 592 -30.14 5.41 0.35
N VAL A 593 -29.58 5.70 1.53
CA VAL A 593 -28.68 4.76 2.20
C VAL A 593 -29.51 3.57 2.64
N GLU A 594 -29.15 2.39 2.12
CA GLU A 594 -29.81 1.11 2.38
C GLU A 594 -28.75 0.16 2.93
N ASN A 595 -28.60 0.19 4.25
CA ASN A 595 -27.65 -0.64 4.98
C ASN A 595 -28.41 -1.67 5.81
N LEU A 596 -27.84 -2.85 6.01
CA LEU A 596 -28.37 -3.89 6.90
C LEU A 596 -28.53 -3.44 8.37
N LEU A 597 -28.02 -2.26 8.73
CA LEU A 597 -28.03 -1.73 10.09
C LEU A 597 -29.11 -0.66 10.35
N ASN A 598 -29.96 -0.32 9.37
CA ASN A 598 -31.09 0.62 9.53
C ASN A 598 -32.45 -0.07 9.66
#